data_AF-A7GFW8-F1
#
_entry.id   AF-A7GFW8-F1
#
_cell.length_a   1.000
_cell.length_b   1.000
_cell.length_c   1.000
_cell.angle_alpha   90.00
_cell.angle_beta   90.00
_cell.angle_gamma   90.00
#
_symmetry.space_group_name_H-M   'P 1'
#
loop_
_entity.id
_entity.type
_entity.pdbx_description
1 polymer ?
#
loop_
_entity_poly.entity_id
_entity_poly.type
_entity_poly.pdbx_seq_one_letter_code
_entity_poly.pdbx_strand_id
1 'polypeptide(L)' 'MKKLFIKCNDKSKATYTMKDFVDHMEYVNKYINKSYVESIILQQYPKKDNKPIIYK' A
#
# COMPACT_ATOMS: atom_id res chain seq x y z
N MET A 1 8.03 9.17 -7.40
CA MET A 1 8.28 7.99 -6.52
C MET A 1 6.96 7.54 -5.94
N LYS A 2 6.82 6.27 -5.55
CA LYS A 2 5.63 5.75 -4.90
C LYS A 2 5.96 5.24 -3.50
N LYS A 3 5.03 5.43 -2.57
CA LYS A 3 5.03 4.81 -1.25
C LYS A 3 3.76 4.01 -1.05
N LEU A 4 3.88 2.78 -0.57
CA LEU A 4 2.75 1.94 -0.21
C LEU A 4 2.71 1.83 1.31
N PHE A 5 1.59 2.23 1.92
CA PHE A 5 1.32 2.08 3.34
C PHE A 5 0.34 0.95 3.54
N ILE A 6 0.68 0.00 4.39
CA ILE A 6 -0.20 -1.08 4.81
C ILE A 6 -0.41 -0.94 6.31
N LYS A 7 -1.67 -0.95 6.73
CA LYS A 7 -2.08 -0.96 8.13
C LYS A 7 -2.78 -2.28 8.41
N CYS A 8 -2.40 -2.94 9.47
CA CYS A 8 -2.99 -4.18 9.94
C CYS A 8 -3.87 -3.94 11.18
N ASN A 9 -4.82 -4.83 11.44
CA ASN A 9 -5.78 -4.77 12.54
C ASN A 9 -5.10 -4.79 13.93
N ASP A 10 -3.91 -5.38 14.03
CA ASP A 10 -3.07 -5.38 15.22
C ASP A 10 -2.31 -4.06 15.44
N LYS A 11 -2.61 -3.03 14.64
CA LYS A 11 -1.92 -1.72 14.58
C LYS A 11 -0.51 -1.78 13.99
N SER A 12 -0.04 -2.96 13.53
CA SER A 12 1.21 -3.07 12.80
C SER A 12 1.13 -2.31 11.48
N LYS A 13 2.26 -1.73 11.07
CA LYS A 13 2.36 -0.94 9.83
C LYS A 13 3.54 -1.44 9.01
N ALA A 14 3.34 -1.59 7.71
CA ALA A 14 4.40 -1.80 6.76
C ALA A 14 4.42 -0.64 5.75
N THR A 15 5.61 -0.16 5.41
CA THR A 15 5.79 0.92 4.43
C THR A 15 6.81 0.49 3.40
N TYR A 16 6.44 0.56 2.12
CA TYR A 16 7.35 0.31 1.00
C TYR A 16 7.60 1.61 0.24
N THR A 17 8.85 1.90 -0.08
CA THR A 17 9.22 3.02 -0.96
C THR A 17 9.76 2.43 -2.26
N MET A 18 9.20 2.83 -3.39
CA MET A 18 9.53 2.27 -4.69
C MET A 18 9.57 3.35 -5.78
N LYS A 19 10.30 3.08 -6.86
CA LYS A 19 10.35 3.96 -8.04
C LYS A 19 9.01 3.90 -8.78
N ASP A 20 8.65 4.93 -9.55
CA ASP A 20 7.32 5.00 -10.19
C ASP A 20 7.03 3.87 -11.18
N PHE A 21 8.07 3.34 -11.84
CA PHE A 21 7.96 2.25 -12.81
C PHE A 21 7.85 0.86 -12.17
N VAL A 22 8.01 0.75 -10.84
CA VAL A 22 7.81 -0.52 -10.14
C VAL A 22 6.32 -0.81 -10.03
N ASP A 23 5.94 -2.04 -10.33
CA ASP A 23 4.58 -2.49 -10.11
C ASP A 23 4.31 -2.70 -8.62
N HIS A 24 3.54 -1.79 -8.04
CA HIS A 24 3.14 -1.83 -6.64
C HIS A 24 2.15 -2.97 -6.36
N MET A 25 1.50 -3.53 -7.38
CA MET A 25 0.53 -4.61 -7.24
C MET A 25 1.14 -5.88 -6.66
N GLU A 26 2.42 -6.15 -6.93
CA GLU A 26 3.12 -7.29 -6.35
C GLU A 26 3.10 -7.24 -4.80
N TYR A 27 3.37 -6.05 -4.25
CA TYR A 27 3.31 -5.81 -2.81
C TYR A 27 1.88 -5.84 -2.31
N VAL A 28 0.94 -5.23 -3.03
CA VAL A 28 -0.49 -5.23 -2.66
C VAL A 28 -1.01 -6.66 -2.57
N ASN A 29 -0.76 -7.51 -3.57
CA ASN A 29 -1.22 -8.90 -3.62
C ASN A 29 -0.73 -9.74 -2.43
N LYS A 30 0.45 -9.42 -1.87
CA LYS A 30 0.97 -10.08 -0.66
C LYS A 30 0.12 -9.79 0.59
N TYR A 31 -0.59 -8.68 0.62
CA TYR A 31 -1.37 -8.22 1.77
C TYR A 31 -2.88 -8.27 1.52
N ILE A 32 -3.33 -8.18 0.28
CA ILE A 32 -4.75 -8.03 -0.08
C ILE A 32 -5.62 -9.18 0.41
N ASN A 33 -5.10 -10.40 0.35
CA ASN A 33 -5.82 -11.62 0.71
C ASN A 33 -5.70 -11.96 2.20
N LYS A 34 -5.11 -11.08 3.00
CA LYS A 34 -4.83 -11.35 4.41
C LYS A 34 -5.90 -10.69 5.28
N SER A 35 -6.63 -11.51 6.03
CA SER A 35 -7.73 -11.09 6.91
C SER A 35 -7.33 -10.06 7.98
N TYR A 36 -6.04 -9.97 8.29
CA TYR A 36 -5.52 -9.02 9.27
C TYR A 36 -5.21 -7.64 8.69
N VAL A 37 -5.34 -7.43 7.38
CA VAL A 37 -5.04 -6.14 6.75
C VAL A 37 -6.26 -5.22 6.85
N GLU A 38 -6.07 -4.07 7.47
CA GLU A 38 -7.12 -3.07 7.71
C GLU A 38 -7.25 -2.12 6.52
N SER A 39 -6.11 -1.65 5.99
CA SER A 39 -6.10 -0.73 4.85
C SER A 39 -4.76 -0.73 4.12
N ILE A 40 -4.82 -0.40 2.83
CA ILE A 40 -3.66 -0.21 1.97
C ILE A 40 -3.82 1.14 1.28
N ILE A 41 -2.78 1.98 1.32
CA ILE A 41 -2.78 3.33 0.74
C ILE A 41 -1.54 3.47 -0.14
N LEU A 42 -1.75 3.82 -1.41
CA LEU A 42 -0.67 4.21 -2.32
C LEU A 42 -0.55 5.73 -2.33
N GLN A 43 0.63 6.23 -1.99
CA GLN A 43 1.00 7.62 -2.11
C GLN A 43 1.98 7.81 -3.27
N GLN A 44 1.65 8.66 -4.23
CA GLN A 44 2.62 9.07 -5.26
C GLN A 44 3.32 10.38 -4.87
N TYR A 45 4.47 10.64 -5.47
CA TYR A 45 5.26 11.87 -5.34
C TYR A 45 5.74 12.32 -6.73
N PRO A 46 5.88 13.64 -6.99
CA PRO A 46 5.85 14.74 -6.01
C PRO A 46 4.44 15.19 -5.58
N LYS A 47 3.42 14.95 -6.42
CA LYS A 47 2.02 15.15 -6.05
C LYS A 47 1.66 14.14 -4.97
N LYS A 48 1.52 14.57 -3.71
CA LYS A 48 1.05 13.74 -2.58
C LYS A 48 -0.41 13.33 -2.81
N ASP A 49 -0.60 12.39 -3.72
CA ASP A 49 -1.88 11.83 -4.08
C ASP A 49 -2.00 10.49 -3.34
N ASN A 50 -2.85 10.46 -2.32
CA ASN A 50 -3.10 9.29 -1.50
C ASN A 50 -4.31 8.55 -2.08
N LYS A 51 -4.07 7.46 -2.79
CA LYS A 51 -5.11 6.59 -3.32
C LYS A 51 -5.30 5.41 -2.37
N PRO A 52 -6.44 5.31 -1.67
CA PRO A 52 -6.76 4.08 -0.95
C PRO A 52 -6.93 2.96 -1.97
N ILE A 53 -6.32 1.83 -1.68
CA ILE A 53 -6.45 0.63 -2.47
C ILE A 53 -7.56 -0.21 -1.84
N ILE A 54 -8.76 -0.11 -2.42
CA ILE A 54 -9.93 -0.87 -2.00
C ILE A 54 -9.93 -2.19 -2.77
N TYR A 55 -9.89 -3.31 -2.06
CA TYR A 55 -10.17 -4.63 -2.61
C TYR A 55 -11.28 -5.29 -1.80
N LYS A 56 -11.99 -6.20 -2.45
CA LYS A 56 -13.24 -6.80 -2.02
C LYS A 56 -13.03 -8.21 -1.51
#